data_AF-A0A4R1BNM0-F1
#
_entry.id   AF-A0A4R1BNM0-F1
#
_cell.length_a   1.000
_cell.length_b   1.000
_cell.length_c   1.000
_cell.angle_alpha   90.00
_cell.angle_beta   90.00
_cell.angle_gamma   90.00
#
_symmetry.space_group_name_H-M   'P 1'
#
loop_
_entity.id
_entity.type
_entity.pdbx_description
1 polymer ?
#
loop_
_entity_poly.entity_id
_entity_poly.type
_entity_poly.pdbx_seq_one_letter_code
_entity_poly.pdbx_strand_id
1 'polypeptide(L)'
;MKKLLPLLLLFVAGKARAQMPDNAGWCPPGATWTYQYNSMQLANYYVFRYVGDTTIEGLLSKVLSVTNVAYGYLGPNGQGYVSGASYKGSEYYRQSGDSIFWWAGGQFRLIYRLHSQPGESWVTRNPRETCTGYPQYPAQDTIKVRSVRKDTINGRIYDVATMRSDSGYYILGYGGRTPDQFRGEINSGIGSLQTPYPMLSEEKCAMLATGGGPITDAAKFLRLTCYSDNIRGTVPVVNGAAQDCAYIAALATSVSSVTLKELGIRSWPNPAGDAVYLQGVPTRANYYLVTIDGRTVRSGTLQNGPLQLIGLAPGVYLLQVQARDKRAVLKLVKR
;
A
#
# COMPACT_ATOMS: atom_id res chain seq x y z
N MET A 1 56.58 46.58 14.89
CA MET A 1 55.87 45.54 15.66
C MET A 1 54.47 45.37 15.08
N LYS A 2 54.26 44.49 14.09
CA LYS A 2 53.45 43.26 14.19
C LYS A 2 52.36 43.29 15.28
N LYS A 3 51.10 43.50 14.90
CA LYS A 3 49.94 42.69 15.35
C LYS A 3 48.90 42.66 14.22
N LEU A 4 48.95 41.58 13.44
CA LEU A 4 47.90 41.17 12.51
C LEU A 4 46.67 40.77 13.34
N LEU A 5 45.54 41.43 13.07
CA LEU A 5 44.23 41.10 13.62
C LEU A 5 43.64 39.96 12.76
N PRO A 6 43.45 38.74 13.27
CA PRO A 6 42.71 37.72 12.53
C PRO A 6 41.22 38.04 12.70
N LEU A 7 40.62 38.55 11.63
CA LEU A 7 39.18 38.74 11.52
C LEU A 7 38.52 37.34 11.56
N LEU A 8 37.99 37.01 12.73
CA LEU A 8 37.26 35.78 13.03
C LEU A 8 35.89 35.85 12.32
N LEU A 9 35.86 35.51 11.03
CA LEU A 9 34.65 35.19 10.28
C LEU A 9 34.13 33.84 10.78
N LEU A 10 33.53 33.86 11.97
CA LEU A 10 32.69 32.78 12.48
C LEU A 10 31.45 32.77 11.59
N PHE A 11 31.55 32.04 10.48
CA PHE A 11 30.40 31.67 9.67
C PHE A 11 29.39 31.03 10.62
N VAL A 12 28.29 31.75 10.85
CA VAL A 12 27.04 31.17 11.32
C VAL A 12 26.57 30.26 10.19
N ALA A 13 27.19 29.09 10.07
CA ALA A 13 26.69 27.97 9.29
C ALA A 13 25.48 27.44 10.06
N GLY A 14 24.39 28.22 10.04
CA GLY A 14 23.07 27.69 10.34
C GLY A 14 22.91 26.43 9.51
N LYS A 15 22.46 25.34 10.15
CA LYS A 15 22.36 23.99 9.56
C LYS A 15 21.44 24.01 8.33
N ALA A 16 21.93 24.50 7.20
CA ALA A 16 21.31 24.28 5.90
C ALA A 16 21.46 22.79 5.63
N ARG A 17 20.42 22.03 5.97
CA ARG A 17 20.31 20.65 5.50
C ARG A 17 20.22 20.75 3.99
N ALA A 18 21.29 20.33 3.30
CA ALA A 18 21.30 20.26 1.86
C ALA A 18 20.09 19.45 1.40
N GLN A 19 19.21 20.06 0.62
CA GLN A 19 18.12 19.34 -0.02
C GLN A 19 18.75 18.40 -1.05
N MET A 20 18.44 17.11 -0.94
CA MET A 20 18.94 16.12 -1.88
C MET A 20 17.84 15.75 -2.88
N PRO A 21 18.14 15.67 -4.19
CA PRO A 21 17.22 15.07 -5.14
C PRO A 21 16.97 13.61 -4.76
N ASP A 22 15.72 13.16 -4.84
CA ASP A 22 15.40 11.76 -4.61
C ASP A 22 15.60 10.95 -5.89
N ASN A 23 16.61 10.07 -5.88
CA ASN A 23 16.96 9.23 -7.03
C ASN A 23 16.53 7.76 -6.86
N ALA A 24 15.84 7.44 -5.77
CA ALA A 24 15.36 6.08 -5.54
C ALA A 24 14.22 5.75 -6.50
N GLY A 25 14.22 4.53 -7.04
CA GLY A 25 13.15 4.05 -7.90
C GLY A 25 11.80 3.98 -7.17
N TRP A 26 10.75 3.70 -7.93
CA TRP A 26 9.42 3.42 -7.39
C TRP A 26 9.38 2.00 -6.80
N CYS A 27 8.68 1.84 -5.67
CA CYS A 27 8.52 0.55 -4.99
C CYS A 27 9.85 -0.19 -4.66
N PRO A 28 10.82 0.46 -3.99
CA PRO A 28 12.01 -0.23 -3.47
C PRO A 28 11.63 -1.21 -2.35
N PRO A 29 12.55 -2.09 -1.91
CA PRO A 29 12.32 -2.95 -0.75
C PRO A 29 11.79 -2.19 0.47
N GLY A 30 10.77 -2.75 1.12
CA GLY A 30 10.09 -2.14 2.27
C GLY A 30 9.00 -1.13 1.93
N ALA A 31 8.80 -0.79 0.64
CA ALA A 31 7.81 0.20 0.22
C ALA A 31 6.41 -0.09 0.80
N THR A 32 5.86 0.91 1.49
CA THR A 32 4.56 0.84 2.16
C THR A 32 3.84 2.17 1.98
N TRP A 33 2.63 2.14 1.43
CA TRP A 33 1.73 3.28 1.27
C TRP A 33 0.54 3.13 2.20
N THR A 34 0.28 4.15 3.00
CA THR A 34 -0.89 4.18 3.89
C THR A 34 -1.85 5.25 3.39
N TYR A 35 -2.91 4.82 2.72
CA TYR A 35 -3.96 5.72 2.22
C TYR A 35 -5.08 5.85 3.24
N GLN A 36 -5.47 7.07 3.55
CA GLN A 36 -6.70 7.34 4.26
C GLN A 36 -7.89 7.03 3.35
N TYR A 37 -8.87 6.34 3.91
CA TYR A 37 -10.09 5.93 3.25
C TYR A 37 -11.29 6.44 4.05
N ASN A 38 -12.14 7.20 3.38
CA ASN A 38 -13.35 7.75 3.97
C ASN A 38 -14.34 6.63 4.25
N SER A 39 -14.85 6.57 5.48
CA SER A 39 -16.03 5.77 5.81
C SER A 39 -16.88 6.56 6.81
N MET A 40 -18.20 6.35 6.77
CA MET A 40 -19.15 7.13 7.58
C MET A 40 -18.95 7.03 9.09
N GLN A 41 -18.32 5.95 9.58
CA GLN A 41 -18.30 5.63 11.01
C GLN A 41 -16.90 5.65 11.64
N LEU A 42 -15.87 5.33 10.85
CA LEU A 42 -14.50 5.17 11.34
C LEU A 42 -13.50 5.74 10.33
N ALA A 43 -12.37 6.26 10.82
CA ALA A 43 -11.24 6.54 9.95
C ALA A 43 -10.69 5.18 9.48
N ASN A 44 -10.75 4.90 8.18
CA ASN A 44 -10.16 3.70 7.63
C ASN A 44 -8.84 4.04 6.96
N TYR A 45 -7.89 3.13 7.05
CA TYR A 45 -6.64 3.22 6.30
C TYR A 45 -6.47 1.96 5.47
N TYR A 46 -5.99 2.08 4.25
CA TYR A 46 -5.49 0.94 3.49
C TYR A 46 -3.98 1.04 3.41
N VAL A 47 -3.33 0.00 3.89
CA VAL A 47 -1.89 -0.16 3.87
C VAL A 47 -1.55 -1.11 2.72
N PHE A 48 -0.94 -0.55 1.68
CA PHE A 48 -0.36 -1.30 0.56
C PHE A 48 1.12 -1.50 0.88
N ARG A 49 1.54 -2.75 1.03
CA ARG A 49 2.93 -3.08 1.38
C ARG A 49 3.52 -3.97 0.30
N TYR A 50 4.67 -3.57 -0.22
CA TYR A 50 5.46 -4.40 -1.11
C TYR A 50 5.93 -5.66 -0.38
N VAL A 51 5.55 -6.83 -0.91
CA VAL A 51 5.90 -8.14 -0.32
C VAL A 51 6.84 -8.96 -1.19
N GLY A 52 7.03 -8.58 -2.45
CA GLY A 52 7.97 -9.25 -3.35
C GLY A 52 7.60 -9.08 -4.81
N ASP A 53 8.42 -9.69 -5.66
CA ASP A 53 8.24 -9.74 -7.10
C ASP A 53 7.54 -11.02 -7.53
N THR A 54 6.83 -10.95 -8.65
CA THR A 54 6.22 -12.10 -9.35
C THR A 54 6.26 -11.87 -10.86
N THR A 55 5.83 -12.86 -11.63
CA THR A 55 5.61 -12.73 -13.08
C THR A 55 4.15 -12.99 -13.40
N ILE A 56 3.51 -12.08 -14.14
CA ILE A 56 2.16 -12.25 -14.67
C ILE A 56 2.28 -12.14 -16.19
N GLU A 57 1.84 -13.17 -16.91
CA GLU A 57 1.95 -13.23 -18.39
C GLU A 57 3.38 -12.98 -18.89
N GLY A 58 4.38 -13.50 -18.18
CA GLY A 58 5.80 -13.31 -18.50
C GLY A 58 6.36 -11.93 -18.15
N LEU A 59 5.57 -11.04 -17.57
CA LEU A 59 5.98 -9.68 -17.20
C LEU A 59 6.31 -9.59 -15.71
N LEU A 60 7.52 -9.11 -15.38
CA LEU A 60 7.94 -8.84 -14.01
C LEU A 60 7.01 -7.80 -13.35
N SER A 61 6.52 -8.14 -12.16
CA SER A 61 5.46 -7.43 -11.47
C SER A 61 5.74 -7.36 -9.97
N LYS A 62 5.42 -6.23 -9.35
CA LYS A 62 5.43 -5.99 -7.90
C LYS A 62 4.14 -6.51 -7.29
N VAL A 63 4.25 -7.29 -6.21
CA VAL A 63 3.11 -7.75 -5.38
C VAL A 63 3.01 -6.85 -4.16
N LEU A 64 1.84 -6.24 -3.98
CA LEU A 64 1.53 -5.38 -2.84
C LEU A 64 0.42 -6.03 -2.02
N SER A 65 0.69 -6.43 -0.78
CA SER A 65 -0.34 -6.87 0.15
C SER A 65 -1.18 -5.68 0.60
N VAL A 66 -2.49 -5.84 0.66
CA VAL A 66 -3.43 -4.78 1.07
C VAL A 66 -4.08 -5.17 2.39
N THR A 67 -3.94 -4.30 3.39
CA THR A 67 -4.62 -4.44 4.67
C THR A 67 -5.42 -3.19 4.97
N ASN A 68 -6.69 -3.36 5.31
CA ASN A 68 -7.51 -2.28 5.84
C ASN A 68 -7.33 -2.22 7.36
N VAL A 69 -7.04 -1.06 7.90
CA VAL A 69 -6.94 -0.78 9.33
C VAL A 69 -8.08 0.17 9.69
N ALA A 70 -9.00 -0.30 10.52
CA ALA A 70 -10.11 0.49 11.03
C ALA A 70 -9.67 1.20 12.31
N TYR A 71 -9.82 2.52 12.31
CA TYR A 71 -9.38 3.43 13.36
C TYR A 71 -10.60 4.17 13.92
N GLY A 72 -10.89 3.93 15.19
CA GLY A 72 -11.94 4.61 15.93
C GLY A 72 -11.39 5.67 16.86
N TYR A 73 -12.25 6.57 17.31
CA TYR A 73 -11.96 7.49 18.40
C TYR A 73 -12.92 7.15 19.54
N LEU A 74 -12.40 6.69 20.66
CA LEU A 74 -13.19 6.44 21.87
C LEU A 74 -12.50 7.16 23.02
N GLY A 75 -13.11 8.27 23.44
CA GLY A 75 -12.75 8.96 24.67
C GLY A 75 -12.99 10.46 24.59
N PRO A 76 -13.27 11.11 25.73
CA PRO A 76 -13.46 12.56 25.82
C PRO A 76 -12.25 13.39 25.37
N ASN A 77 -11.07 12.76 25.29
CA ASN A 77 -9.81 13.39 24.89
C ASN A 77 -9.48 13.19 23.39
N GLY A 78 -10.34 12.51 22.62
CA GLY A 78 -10.09 12.24 21.20
C GLY A 78 -8.91 11.29 20.94
N GLN A 79 -8.52 10.46 21.91
CA GLN A 79 -7.50 9.44 21.67
C GLN A 79 -8.06 8.39 20.72
N GLY A 80 -7.38 8.22 19.60
CA GLY A 80 -7.71 7.19 18.63
C GLY A 80 -7.29 5.81 19.13
N TYR A 81 -8.09 4.81 18.82
CA TYR A 81 -7.77 3.40 19.02
C TYR A 81 -8.03 2.67 17.71
N VAL A 82 -7.32 1.58 17.50
CA VAL A 82 -7.55 0.73 16.34
C VAL A 82 -8.63 -0.27 16.71
N SER A 83 -9.75 -0.24 15.99
CA SER A 83 -10.86 -1.17 16.22
C SER A 83 -10.59 -2.53 15.58
N GLY A 84 -9.70 -2.58 14.59
CA GLY A 84 -9.19 -3.82 14.02
C GLY A 84 -8.41 -3.57 12.74
N ALA A 85 -7.80 -4.62 12.22
CA ALA A 85 -7.32 -4.63 10.86
C ALA A 85 -7.78 -5.90 10.16
N SER A 86 -7.96 -5.83 8.84
CA SER A 86 -8.39 -6.94 8.01
C SER A 86 -7.61 -6.96 6.70
N TYR A 87 -7.04 -8.11 6.37
CA TYR A 87 -6.39 -8.32 5.09
C TYR A 87 -7.43 -8.31 3.95
N LYS A 88 -7.13 -7.62 2.84
CA LYS A 88 -8.06 -7.34 1.74
C LYS A 88 -7.68 -7.96 0.39
N GLY A 89 -6.49 -8.53 0.27
CA GLY A 89 -6.01 -9.09 -0.98
C GLY A 89 -4.62 -8.61 -1.32
N SER A 90 -4.17 -8.98 -2.51
CA SER A 90 -2.94 -8.46 -3.10
C SER A 90 -3.28 -7.67 -4.36
N GLU A 91 -2.57 -6.57 -4.56
CA GLU A 91 -2.50 -5.87 -5.82
C GLU A 91 -1.23 -6.24 -6.58
N TYR A 92 -1.29 -6.13 -7.90
CA TYR A 92 -0.15 -6.37 -8.76
C TYR A 92 0.07 -5.14 -9.63
N TYR A 93 1.30 -4.66 -9.61
CA TYR A 93 1.73 -3.51 -10.39
C TYR A 93 2.94 -3.86 -11.22
N ARG A 94 3.12 -3.18 -12.33
CA ARG A 94 4.31 -3.30 -13.16
C ARG A 94 4.86 -1.92 -13.45
N GLN A 95 6.16 -1.79 -13.36
CA GLN A 95 6.88 -0.62 -13.84
C GLN A 95 7.55 -0.95 -15.17
N SER A 96 7.42 -0.08 -16.16
CA SER A 96 8.15 -0.14 -17.43
C SER A 96 8.68 1.26 -17.74
N GLY A 97 9.96 1.50 -17.46
CA GLY A 97 10.52 2.86 -17.48
C GLY A 97 9.87 3.74 -16.43
N ASP A 98 9.28 4.85 -16.86
CA ASP A 98 8.54 5.80 -16.01
C ASP A 98 7.06 5.43 -15.81
N SER A 99 6.58 4.43 -16.53
CA SER A 99 5.16 4.10 -16.63
C SER A 99 4.77 3.03 -15.61
N ILE A 100 3.75 3.32 -14.81
CA ILE A 100 3.19 2.41 -13.80
C ILE A 100 1.88 1.82 -14.33
N PHE A 101 1.83 0.50 -14.32
CA PHE A 101 0.68 -0.29 -14.74
C PHE A 101 0.10 -1.03 -13.55
N TRP A 102 -1.23 -1.17 -13.54
CA TRP A 102 -1.97 -1.93 -12.54
C TRP A 102 -2.67 -3.13 -13.20
N TRP A 103 -2.58 -4.30 -12.58
CA TRP A 103 -3.23 -5.52 -13.05
C TRP A 103 -4.70 -5.55 -12.62
N ALA A 104 -5.61 -5.37 -13.58
CA ALA A 104 -7.04 -5.41 -13.30
C ALA A 104 -7.85 -5.85 -14.52
N GLY A 105 -8.79 -6.79 -14.30
CA GLY A 105 -9.61 -7.36 -15.36
C GLY A 105 -8.79 -8.12 -16.40
N GLY A 106 -7.80 -8.91 -15.93
CA GLY A 106 -6.99 -9.80 -16.77
C GLY A 106 -5.96 -9.11 -17.66
N GLN A 107 -5.60 -7.85 -17.40
CA GLN A 107 -4.57 -7.14 -18.18
C GLN A 107 -3.90 -6.04 -17.35
N PHE A 108 -2.67 -5.69 -17.72
CA PHE A 108 -1.98 -4.50 -17.21
C PHE A 108 -2.50 -3.22 -17.87
N ARG A 109 -2.89 -2.24 -17.05
CA ARG A 109 -3.42 -0.95 -17.51
C ARG A 109 -2.55 0.19 -17.01
N LEU A 110 -2.17 1.10 -17.89
CA LEU A 110 -1.43 2.31 -17.51
C LEU A 110 -2.29 3.14 -16.55
N ILE A 111 -1.75 3.45 -15.37
CA ILE A 111 -2.44 4.30 -14.39
C ILE A 111 -1.78 5.68 -14.28
N TYR A 112 -0.45 5.76 -14.34
CA TYR A 112 0.29 7.01 -14.40
C TYR A 112 1.74 6.85 -14.84
N ARG A 113 2.38 7.98 -15.16
CA ARG A 113 3.83 8.10 -15.41
C ARG A 113 4.49 8.97 -14.34
N LEU A 114 5.62 8.53 -13.81
CA LEU A 114 6.35 9.18 -12.71
C LEU A 114 7.01 10.50 -13.12
N HIS A 115 7.42 10.62 -14.39
CA HIS A 115 8.14 11.80 -14.92
C HIS A 115 7.34 12.49 -16.05
N SER A 116 6.03 12.60 -15.83
CA SER A 116 5.12 13.19 -16.82
C SER A 116 5.44 14.65 -17.12
N GLN A 117 5.08 15.14 -18.31
CA GLN A 117 5.15 16.56 -18.70
C GLN A 117 3.76 17.17 -18.89
N PRO A 118 3.58 18.49 -18.67
CA PRO A 118 2.31 19.16 -18.95
C PRO A 118 1.84 18.92 -20.39
N GLY A 119 0.56 18.58 -20.56
CA GLY A 119 -0.03 18.28 -21.86
C GLY A 119 -0.03 16.80 -22.25
N GLU A 120 0.76 15.95 -21.59
CA GLU A 120 0.67 14.50 -21.79
C GLU A 120 -0.67 13.95 -21.32
N SER A 121 -1.08 12.83 -21.93
CA SER A 121 -2.34 12.18 -21.61
C SER A 121 -2.32 10.67 -21.86
N TRP A 122 -3.24 9.97 -21.20
CA TRP A 122 -3.49 8.55 -21.44
C TRP A 122 -4.92 8.17 -21.09
N VAL A 123 -5.33 7.01 -21.60
CA VAL A 123 -6.62 6.41 -21.29
C VAL A 123 -6.53 5.67 -19.96
N THR A 124 -7.49 5.91 -19.08
CA THR A 124 -7.68 5.23 -17.80
C THR A 124 -9.00 4.47 -17.75
N ARG A 125 -9.03 3.38 -16.98
CA ARG A 125 -10.22 2.56 -16.71
C ARG A 125 -10.09 1.91 -15.33
N ASN A 126 -11.21 1.60 -14.69
CA ASN A 126 -11.24 0.76 -13.50
C ASN A 126 -12.25 -0.39 -13.72
N PRO A 127 -11.80 -1.60 -14.07
CA PRO A 127 -12.70 -2.71 -14.34
C PRO A 127 -13.28 -3.36 -13.07
N ARG A 128 -12.87 -2.93 -11.86
CA ARG A 128 -13.41 -3.45 -10.60
C ARG A 128 -14.66 -2.71 -10.15
N GLU A 129 -14.83 -1.50 -10.64
CA GLU A 129 -15.96 -0.66 -10.31
C GLU A 129 -16.81 -0.47 -11.55
N THR A 130 -18.12 -0.64 -11.39
CA THR A 130 -19.10 -0.33 -12.43
C THR A 130 -20.13 0.61 -11.84
N CYS A 131 -20.55 1.61 -12.61
CA CYS A 131 -21.72 2.41 -12.25
C CYS A 131 -22.98 1.57 -12.52
N THR A 132 -23.31 0.68 -11.58
CA THR A 132 -24.39 -0.30 -11.72
C THR A 132 -25.73 0.40 -11.96
N GLY A 133 -26.46 -0.07 -12.98
CA GLY A 133 -27.73 0.52 -13.40
C GLY A 133 -27.61 1.59 -14.49
N TYR A 134 -26.38 1.99 -14.86
CA TYR A 134 -26.14 3.12 -15.77
C TYR A 134 -25.18 2.75 -16.90
N PRO A 135 -25.68 2.08 -17.96
CA PRO A 135 -24.85 1.67 -19.09
C PRO A 135 -24.23 2.84 -19.86
N GLN A 136 -24.77 4.06 -19.71
CA GLN A 136 -24.22 5.29 -20.28
C GLN A 136 -22.95 5.80 -19.58
N TYR A 137 -22.59 5.25 -18.41
CA TYR A 137 -21.34 5.59 -17.77
C TYR A 137 -20.17 5.06 -18.60
N PRO A 138 -19.25 5.90 -19.07
CA PRO A 138 -18.22 5.44 -19.98
C PRO A 138 -17.26 4.48 -19.26
N ALA A 139 -16.95 3.38 -19.93
CA ALA A 139 -16.01 2.37 -19.42
C ALA A 139 -14.55 2.87 -19.35
N GLN A 140 -14.28 4.08 -19.84
CA GLN A 140 -12.95 4.68 -19.87
C GLN A 140 -13.00 6.20 -19.88
N ASP A 141 -11.86 6.81 -19.62
CA ASP A 141 -11.68 8.26 -19.62
C ASP A 141 -10.24 8.63 -19.97
N THR A 142 -9.98 9.90 -20.27
CA THR A 142 -8.64 10.40 -20.57
C THR A 142 -8.14 11.24 -19.41
N ILE A 143 -7.00 10.86 -18.85
CA ILE A 143 -6.28 11.67 -17.86
C ILE A 143 -5.29 12.56 -18.59
N LYS A 144 -5.25 13.84 -18.22
CA LYS A 144 -4.26 14.81 -18.69
C LYS A 144 -3.40 15.34 -17.56
N VAL A 145 -2.12 15.47 -17.82
CA VAL A 145 -1.17 16.20 -16.97
C VAL A 145 -1.41 17.69 -17.16
N ARG A 146 -1.70 18.40 -16.07
CA ARG A 146 -2.00 19.84 -16.09
C ARG A 146 -0.76 20.66 -15.78
N SER A 147 0.03 20.23 -14.81
CA SER A 147 1.23 20.92 -14.38
C SER A 147 2.19 19.94 -13.71
N VAL A 148 3.46 20.35 -13.64
CA VAL A 148 4.51 19.67 -12.88
C VAL A 148 5.17 20.73 -12.02
N ARG A 149 5.39 20.42 -10.75
CA ARG A 149 6.11 21.29 -9.82
C ARG A 149 7.17 20.51 -9.06
N LYS A 150 8.17 21.21 -8.54
CA LYS A 150 9.06 20.66 -7.52
C LYS A 150 8.38 20.78 -6.16
N ASP A 151 8.38 19.70 -5.38
CA ASP A 151 7.90 19.68 -4.00
C ASP A 151 8.95 19.09 -3.07
N THR A 152 9.01 19.56 -1.84
CA THR A 152 9.98 19.09 -0.84
C THR A 152 9.27 18.34 0.27
N ILE A 153 9.44 17.01 0.30
CA ILE A 153 8.83 16.15 1.32
C ILE A 153 9.93 15.52 2.16
N ASN A 154 9.94 15.80 3.46
CA ASN A 154 10.96 15.33 4.40
C ASN A 154 12.42 15.64 3.96
N GLY A 155 12.65 16.84 3.43
CA GLY A 155 13.97 17.31 2.99
C GLY A 155 14.45 16.76 1.65
N ARG A 156 13.60 15.99 0.93
CA ARG A 156 13.88 15.46 -0.41
C ARG A 156 13.04 16.19 -1.45
N ILE A 157 13.64 16.48 -2.59
CA ILE A 157 12.97 17.16 -3.71
C ILE A 157 12.40 16.11 -4.66
N TYR A 158 11.13 16.26 -5.02
CA TYR A 158 10.41 15.42 -5.96
C TYR A 158 9.79 16.26 -7.07
N ASP A 159 9.60 15.67 -8.25
CA ASP A 159 8.63 16.17 -9.22
C ASP A 159 7.24 15.68 -8.82
N VAL A 160 6.27 16.59 -8.80
CA VAL A 160 4.87 16.30 -8.52
C VAL A 160 4.04 16.76 -9.70
N ALA A 161 3.51 15.79 -10.46
CA ALA A 161 2.62 16.04 -11.58
C ALA A 161 1.18 16.12 -11.08
N THR A 162 0.48 17.21 -11.39
CA THR A 162 -0.96 17.33 -11.17
C THR A 162 -1.71 16.84 -12.40
N MET A 163 -2.69 15.98 -12.17
CA MET A 163 -3.40 15.22 -13.17
C MET A 163 -4.90 15.45 -13.02
N ARG A 164 -5.62 15.47 -14.13
CA ARG A 164 -7.08 15.58 -14.10
C ARG A 164 -7.68 14.76 -15.24
N SER A 165 -8.78 14.09 -14.95
CA SER A 165 -9.64 13.58 -16.01
C SER A 165 -10.21 14.72 -16.86
N ASP A 166 -10.26 14.53 -18.18
CA ASP A 166 -10.91 15.45 -19.10
C ASP A 166 -12.42 15.48 -18.91
N SER A 167 -13.04 14.30 -18.79
CA SER A 167 -14.49 14.21 -18.70
C SER A 167 -15.01 14.22 -17.26
N GLY A 168 -14.16 14.01 -16.26
CA GLY A 168 -14.49 13.87 -14.85
C GLY A 168 -15.19 12.56 -14.47
N TYR A 169 -15.24 11.55 -15.34
CA TYR A 169 -15.82 10.24 -15.00
C TYR A 169 -14.86 9.40 -14.15
N TYR A 170 -13.55 9.56 -14.29
CA TYR A 170 -12.60 8.90 -13.41
C TYR A 170 -11.84 9.92 -12.58
N ILE A 171 -11.55 9.56 -11.33
CA ILE A 171 -10.84 10.40 -10.39
C ILE A 171 -9.55 9.72 -9.98
N LEU A 172 -8.49 10.51 -9.84
CA LEU A 172 -7.18 10.10 -9.34
C LEU A 172 -6.90 10.67 -7.94
N GLY A 173 -7.93 11.23 -7.30
CA GLY A 173 -7.85 11.91 -6.02
C GLY A 173 -9.16 12.58 -5.65
N TYR A 174 -9.33 12.82 -4.35
CA TYR A 174 -10.47 13.57 -3.80
C TYR A 174 -9.99 14.82 -3.07
N GLY A 175 -10.37 15.99 -3.56
CA GLY A 175 -9.96 17.27 -3.00
C GLY A 175 -11.03 18.07 -2.24
N GLY A 176 -12.28 17.59 -2.07
CA GLY A 176 -13.38 18.27 -1.33
C GLY A 176 -14.68 18.56 -2.14
N ARG A 177 -15.26 19.79 -2.05
CA ARG A 177 -16.38 20.33 -2.92
C ARG A 177 -16.17 21.38 -4.08
N THR A 178 -14.99 21.93 -4.36
CA THR A 178 -14.64 22.81 -5.50
C THR A 178 -14.21 22.05 -6.80
N PRO A 179 -14.30 22.65 -8.00
CA PRO A 179 -13.90 22.03 -9.28
C PRO A 179 -12.43 21.57 -9.38
N ASP A 180 -11.59 22.01 -8.45
CA ASP A 180 -10.15 21.74 -8.39
C ASP A 180 -9.80 20.43 -7.67
N GLN A 181 -10.77 19.55 -7.47
CA GLN A 181 -10.64 18.49 -6.47
C GLN A 181 -10.60 17.09 -7.03
N PHE A 182 -10.90 16.93 -8.31
CA PHE A 182 -10.59 15.71 -9.03
C PHE A 182 -9.15 15.75 -9.57
N ARG A 183 -8.26 16.37 -8.79
CA ARG A 183 -6.83 16.45 -9.08
C ARG A 183 -6.14 15.26 -8.44
N GLY A 184 -5.54 14.42 -9.26
CA GLY A 184 -4.54 13.46 -8.80
C GLY A 184 -3.17 14.12 -8.78
N GLU A 185 -2.33 13.73 -7.85
CA GLU A 185 -0.93 14.14 -7.80
C GLU A 185 -0.05 12.90 -7.77
N ILE A 186 0.89 12.85 -8.72
CA ILE A 186 1.85 11.77 -8.84
C ILE A 186 3.20 12.32 -8.47
N ASN A 187 3.76 11.81 -7.37
CA ASN A 187 5.12 12.09 -6.95
C ASN A 187 6.08 11.12 -7.65
N SER A 188 7.16 11.65 -8.23
CA SER A 188 8.09 10.88 -9.06
C SER A 188 8.81 9.73 -8.35
N GLY A 189 8.98 9.81 -7.02
CA GLY A 189 9.63 8.75 -6.23
C GLY A 189 8.65 7.82 -5.51
N ILE A 190 7.43 8.30 -5.23
CA ILE A 190 6.45 7.62 -4.35
C ILE A 190 5.27 7.05 -5.14
N GLY A 191 4.86 7.69 -6.24
CA GLY A 191 3.63 7.40 -6.97
C GLY A 191 2.47 8.30 -6.54
N SER A 192 1.24 7.80 -6.64
CA SER A 192 0.03 8.59 -6.37
C SER A 192 -0.09 9.02 -4.91
N LEU A 193 -0.34 10.31 -4.69
CA LEU A 193 -0.52 10.91 -3.37
C LEU A 193 -1.99 10.91 -2.91
N GLN A 194 -2.92 10.37 -3.70
CA GLN A 194 -4.34 10.36 -3.34
C GLN A 194 -4.98 8.98 -3.37
N THR A 195 -4.91 8.31 -4.52
CA THR A 195 -5.51 6.98 -4.69
C THR A 195 -4.51 6.00 -5.31
N PRO A 196 -4.47 4.73 -4.88
CA PRO A 196 -3.54 3.73 -5.43
C PRO A 196 -3.83 3.40 -6.91
N TYR A 197 -5.07 3.56 -7.34
CA TYR A 197 -5.56 3.33 -8.70
C TYR A 197 -6.71 4.30 -9.03
N PRO A 198 -7.09 4.43 -10.32
CA PRO A 198 -8.23 5.24 -10.75
C PRO A 198 -9.53 4.77 -10.12
N MET A 199 -10.38 5.70 -9.66
CA MET A 199 -11.70 5.40 -9.10
C MET A 199 -12.79 6.00 -9.97
N LEU A 200 -14.01 5.45 -9.91
CA LEU A 200 -15.16 6.11 -10.53
C LEU A 200 -15.49 7.43 -9.83
N SER A 201 -15.94 8.41 -10.60
CA SER A 201 -16.63 9.58 -10.06
C SER A 201 -18.03 9.17 -9.65
N GLU A 202 -18.23 8.98 -8.36
CA GLU A 202 -19.53 8.71 -7.75
C GLU A 202 -20.51 9.85 -7.99
N GLU A 203 -20.04 11.10 -8.03
CA GLU A 203 -20.88 12.25 -8.38
C GLU A 203 -21.49 12.09 -9.76
N LYS A 204 -20.65 11.79 -10.76
CA LYS A 204 -21.14 11.56 -12.12
C LYS A 204 -22.01 10.32 -12.20
N CYS A 205 -21.68 9.28 -11.42
CA CYS A 205 -22.49 8.06 -11.37
C CYS A 205 -23.88 8.36 -10.78
N ALA A 206 -23.95 9.11 -9.68
CA ALA A 206 -25.17 9.49 -8.97
C ALA A 206 -26.03 10.50 -9.76
N MET A 207 -25.40 11.45 -10.47
CA MET A 207 -26.11 12.37 -11.37
C MET A 207 -26.82 11.62 -12.49
N LEU A 208 -26.17 10.60 -13.06
CA LEU A 208 -26.80 9.71 -14.04
C LEU A 208 -27.91 8.86 -13.41
N ALA A 209 -27.85 8.64 -12.09
CA ALA A 209 -28.76 7.77 -11.36
C ALA A 209 -30.10 8.38 -10.97
N THR A 210 -30.12 9.67 -10.66
CA THR A 210 -31.26 10.26 -9.94
C THR A 210 -31.76 11.56 -10.55
N GLY A 211 -31.14 12.06 -11.62
CA GLY A 211 -31.51 13.35 -12.20
C GLY A 211 -31.30 14.55 -11.25
N GLY A 212 -30.58 14.38 -10.13
CA GLY A 212 -30.28 15.48 -9.19
C GLY A 212 -30.15 15.13 -7.71
N GLY A 213 -29.80 13.91 -7.32
CA GLY A 213 -29.58 13.55 -5.92
C GLY A 213 -28.15 13.86 -5.43
N PRO A 214 -27.97 14.43 -4.21
CA PRO A 214 -26.65 14.62 -3.62
C PRO A 214 -25.97 13.26 -3.38
N ILE A 215 -24.65 13.26 -3.60
CA ILE A 215 -23.76 12.11 -3.46
C ILE A 215 -23.88 11.55 -2.03
N THR A 216 -24.29 10.29 -1.92
CA THR A 216 -24.21 9.53 -0.66
C THR A 216 -22.73 9.29 -0.33
N ASP A 217 -22.38 9.28 0.96
CA ASP A 217 -21.01 9.13 1.50
C ASP A 217 -20.37 7.77 1.15
N ALA A 218 -20.14 7.53 -0.14
CA ALA A 218 -19.55 6.31 -0.60
C ALA A 218 -18.03 6.34 -0.37
N ALA A 219 -17.54 5.16 -0.03
CA ALA A 219 -16.29 5.00 0.66
C ALA A 219 -15.14 5.12 -0.34
N LYS A 220 -14.25 6.09 -0.12
CA LYS A 220 -13.24 6.48 -1.11
C LYS A 220 -11.89 6.78 -0.52
N PHE A 221 -10.85 6.56 -1.30
CA PHE A 221 -9.51 7.04 -0.96
C PHE A 221 -9.52 8.56 -0.94
N LEU A 222 -9.03 9.12 0.17
CA LEU A 222 -8.94 10.56 0.35
C LEU A 222 -7.55 11.04 -0.06
N ARG A 223 -6.52 10.46 0.57
CA ARG A 223 -5.14 10.90 0.44
C ARG A 223 -4.15 9.84 0.90
N LEU A 224 -2.93 9.90 0.40
CA LEU A 224 -1.78 9.24 0.99
C LEU A 224 -1.42 9.97 2.28
N THR A 225 -1.53 9.28 3.41
CA THR A 225 -1.19 9.83 4.72
C THR A 225 0.33 9.82 4.92
N CYS A 226 0.95 8.71 4.52
CA CYS A 226 2.39 8.53 4.58
C CYS A 226 2.86 7.41 3.66
N TYR A 227 4.15 7.47 3.41
CA TYR A 227 4.90 6.48 2.69
C TYR A 227 6.11 6.05 3.52
N SER A 228 6.58 4.83 3.35
CA SER A 228 7.87 4.42 3.89
C SER A 228 8.54 3.36 3.05
N ASP A 229 9.87 3.32 3.07
CA ASP A 229 10.66 2.25 2.47
C ASP A 229 12.05 2.15 3.13
N ASN A 230 12.87 1.17 2.73
CA ASN A 230 14.18 0.92 3.34
C ASN A 230 15.25 1.98 3.01
N ILE A 231 15.03 2.82 2.02
CA ILE A 231 15.95 3.87 1.54
C ILE A 231 15.57 5.24 2.12
N ARG A 232 14.28 5.56 2.14
CA ARG A 232 13.75 6.87 2.55
C ARG A 232 13.33 6.91 4.01
N GLY A 233 13.17 5.75 4.66
CA GLY A 233 12.52 5.66 5.96
C GLY A 233 11.06 6.11 5.86
N THR A 234 10.49 6.62 6.96
CA THR A 234 9.12 7.15 6.96
C THR A 234 9.07 8.56 6.39
N VAL A 235 8.23 8.76 5.39
CA VAL A 235 7.95 10.02 4.71
C VAL A 235 6.50 10.43 5.03
N PRO A 236 6.28 11.37 5.97
CA PRO A 236 4.94 11.91 6.21
C PRO A 236 4.54 12.79 5.03
N VAL A 237 3.42 12.45 4.39
CA VAL A 237 2.88 13.23 3.25
C VAL A 237 1.91 14.30 3.76
N VAL A 238 1.26 14.05 4.90
CA VAL A 238 0.38 15.00 5.58
C VAL A 238 0.99 15.42 6.91
N ASN A 239 0.99 16.74 7.19
CA ASN A 239 1.45 17.29 8.46
C ASN A 239 0.66 16.69 9.64
N GLY A 240 1.36 16.29 10.71
CA GLY A 240 0.77 15.71 11.92
C GLY A 240 0.49 14.20 11.86
N ALA A 241 0.63 13.54 10.70
CA ALA A 241 0.28 12.13 10.56
C ALA A 241 1.41 11.13 10.89
N ALA A 242 2.61 11.62 11.21
CA ALA A 242 3.80 10.77 11.32
C ALA A 242 3.74 9.74 12.46
N GLN A 243 3.18 10.11 13.63
CA GLN A 243 3.05 9.19 14.77
C GLN A 243 2.03 8.08 14.49
N ASP A 244 0.93 8.38 13.80
CA ASP A 244 -0.08 7.39 13.46
C ASP A 244 0.42 6.38 12.43
N CYS A 245 1.32 6.79 11.54
CA CYS A 245 1.75 5.97 10.41
C CYS A 245 2.55 4.72 10.78
N ALA A 246 3.54 4.87 11.67
CA ALA A 246 4.32 3.72 12.13
C ALA A 246 3.42 2.72 12.86
N TYR A 247 2.48 3.22 13.66
CA TYR A 247 1.51 2.42 14.39
C TYR A 247 0.53 1.69 13.45
N ILE A 248 -0.09 2.41 12.50
CA ILE A 248 -1.00 1.85 11.49
C ILE A 248 -0.27 0.79 10.64
N ALA A 249 0.97 1.06 10.21
CA ALA A 249 1.75 0.10 9.42
C ALA A 249 2.16 -1.15 10.23
N ALA A 250 2.54 -0.97 11.51
CA ALA A 250 2.85 -2.09 12.39
C ALA A 250 1.63 -3.01 12.60
N LEU A 251 0.45 -2.43 12.75
CA LEU A 251 -0.80 -3.18 12.91
C LEU A 251 -1.24 -3.88 11.61
N ALA A 252 -1.07 -3.22 10.46
CA ALA A 252 -1.27 -3.90 9.19
C ALA A 252 -0.34 -5.12 9.04
N THR A 253 0.84 -5.07 9.64
CA THR A 253 1.79 -6.19 9.67
C THR A 253 1.35 -7.30 10.61
N SER A 254 0.79 -6.96 11.79
CA SER A 254 0.34 -7.96 12.77
C SER A 254 -0.92 -8.72 12.32
N VAL A 255 -1.79 -8.08 11.53
CA VAL A 255 -3.00 -8.72 10.98
C VAL A 255 -2.73 -9.64 9.79
N SER A 256 -1.56 -9.53 9.17
CA SER A 256 -1.15 -10.50 8.15
C SER A 256 -0.88 -11.90 8.71
N SER A 257 -1.11 -12.16 10.01
CA SER A 257 -1.17 -13.51 10.57
C SER A 257 -2.57 -13.81 11.11
N VAL A 258 -3.38 -14.51 10.31
CA VAL A 258 -4.52 -15.26 10.85
C VAL A 258 -4.02 -16.51 11.58
N THR A 259 -4.80 -17.09 12.48
CA THR A 259 -4.45 -18.40 13.04
C THR A 259 -4.64 -19.49 11.99
N LEU A 260 -3.97 -20.64 12.11
CA LEU A 260 -4.26 -21.77 11.22
C LEU A 260 -5.73 -22.19 11.30
N LYS A 261 -6.34 -22.09 12.48
CA LYS A 261 -7.76 -22.39 12.69
C LYS A 261 -8.66 -21.50 11.83
N GLU A 262 -8.34 -20.22 11.66
CA GLU A 262 -9.06 -19.28 10.79
C GLU A 262 -8.83 -19.54 9.29
N LEU A 263 -7.73 -20.23 8.93
CA LEU A 263 -7.55 -20.81 7.59
C LEU A 263 -8.30 -22.15 7.41
N GLY A 264 -9.00 -22.63 8.44
CA GLY A 264 -9.58 -23.97 8.45
C GLY A 264 -8.55 -25.09 8.60
N ILE A 265 -7.28 -24.74 8.89
CA ILE A 265 -6.19 -25.70 9.06
C ILE A 265 -6.14 -26.15 10.52
N ARG A 266 -6.29 -27.46 10.72
CA ARG A 266 -6.05 -28.13 12.00
C ARG A 266 -4.67 -28.74 11.99
N SER A 267 -3.98 -28.71 13.13
CA SER A 267 -2.63 -29.23 13.28
C SER A 267 -2.47 -30.07 14.54
N TRP A 268 -1.86 -31.25 14.46
CA TRP A 268 -1.56 -32.10 15.62
C TRP A 268 -0.45 -33.12 15.30
N PRO A 269 0.26 -33.68 16.29
CA PRO A 269 0.34 -33.19 17.66
C PRO A 269 1.19 -31.91 17.75
N ASN A 270 1.01 -31.13 18.80
CA ASN A 270 1.90 -30.04 19.18
C ASN A 270 1.94 -29.95 20.71
N PRO A 271 3.05 -30.31 21.39
CA PRO A 271 4.38 -30.61 20.83
C PRO A 271 4.43 -31.84 19.91
N ALA A 272 5.31 -31.80 18.91
CA ALA A 272 5.45 -32.80 17.87
C ALA A 272 6.76 -33.59 18.00
N GLY A 273 6.73 -34.87 17.62
CA GLY A 273 7.92 -35.69 17.37
C GLY A 273 8.50 -35.34 16.00
N ASP A 274 8.63 -36.31 15.11
CA ASP A 274 9.27 -36.10 13.80
C ASP A 274 8.35 -35.56 12.71
N ALA A 275 7.06 -35.39 13.01
CA ALA A 275 6.10 -34.80 12.10
C ALA A 275 4.96 -34.10 12.85
N VAL A 276 4.40 -33.06 12.22
CA VAL A 276 3.09 -32.51 12.58
C VAL A 276 2.12 -32.76 11.42
N TYR A 277 0.95 -33.31 11.72
CA TYR A 277 -0.11 -33.54 10.75
C TYR A 277 -0.95 -32.29 10.57
N LEU A 278 -1.29 -32.00 9.33
CA LEU A 278 -2.09 -30.86 8.92
C LEU A 278 -3.31 -31.34 8.13
N GLN A 279 -4.47 -30.78 8.45
CA GLN A 279 -5.72 -31.05 7.76
C GLN A 279 -6.45 -29.74 7.45
N GLY A 280 -7.10 -29.67 6.30
CA GLY A 280 -7.78 -28.46 5.82
C GLY A 280 -6.83 -27.48 5.12
N VAL A 281 -5.66 -27.95 4.68
CA VAL A 281 -4.68 -27.12 3.96
C VAL A 281 -5.27 -26.68 2.61
N PRO A 282 -5.40 -25.37 2.34
CA PRO A 282 -5.88 -24.89 1.05
C PRO A 282 -4.99 -25.35 -0.11
N THR A 283 -5.59 -25.59 -1.28
CA THR A 283 -4.83 -25.96 -2.48
C THR A 283 -3.78 -24.90 -2.79
N ARG A 284 -2.53 -25.33 -3.02
CA ARG A 284 -1.36 -24.49 -3.32
C ARG A 284 -0.94 -23.53 -2.18
N ALA A 285 -1.23 -23.86 -0.92
CA ALA A 285 -0.64 -23.12 0.20
C ALA A 285 0.89 -23.33 0.23
N ASN A 286 1.67 -22.28 0.43
CA ASN A 286 3.10 -22.38 0.68
C ASN A 286 3.36 -22.34 2.19
N TYR A 287 4.46 -22.91 2.64
CA TYR A 287 4.89 -22.79 4.03
C TYR A 287 6.36 -22.45 4.18
N TYR A 288 6.66 -21.83 5.32
CA TYR A 288 8.00 -21.56 5.80
C TYR A 288 8.08 -22.00 7.26
N LEU A 289 9.05 -22.82 7.59
CA LEU A 289 9.37 -23.20 8.96
C LEU A 289 10.57 -22.35 9.40
N VAL A 290 10.36 -21.54 10.42
CA VAL A 290 11.27 -20.49 10.84
C VAL A 290 11.66 -20.71 12.31
N THR A 291 12.92 -20.50 12.66
CA THR A 291 13.39 -20.53 14.05
C THR A 291 12.95 -19.25 14.80
N ILE A 292 13.10 -19.22 16.12
CA ILE A 292 12.70 -18.05 16.95
C ILE A 292 13.50 -16.77 16.66
N ASP A 293 14.71 -16.91 16.13
CA ASP A 293 15.57 -15.82 15.66
C ASP A 293 15.27 -15.39 14.21
N GLY A 294 14.26 -15.99 13.57
CA GLY A 294 13.77 -15.57 12.25
C GLY A 294 14.44 -16.26 11.05
N ARG A 295 15.32 -17.24 11.26
CA ARG A 295 15.97 -17.99 10.17
C ARG A 295 15.04 -19.07 9.63
N THR A 296 14.82 -19.09 8.31
CA THR A 296 14.08 -20.16 7.64
C THR A 296 14.91 -21.44 7.59
N VAL A 297 14.41 -22.53 8.17
CA VAL A 297 15.07 -23.85 8.17
C VAL A 297 14.47 -24.82 7.17
N ARG A 298 13.24 -24.58 6.70
CA ARG A 298 12.57 -25.38 5.66
C ARG A 298 11.46 -24.56 5.01
N SER A 299 11.17 -24.79 3.73
CA SER A 299 10.04 -24.18 3.02
C SER A 299 9.56 -25.08 1.88
N GLY A 300 8.33 -24.89 1.42
CA GLY A 300 7.78 -25.63 0.29
C GLY A 300 6.29 -25.40 0.10
N THR A 301 5.66 -26.25 -0.70
CA THR A 301 4.19 -26.30 -0.82
C THR A 301 3.62 -27.20 0.27
N LEU A 302 2.65 -26.68 1.02
CA LEU A 302 1.94 -27.37 2.08
C LEU A 302 0.80 -28.19 1.50
N GLN A 303 0.65 -29.42 1.98
CA GLN A 303 -0.43 -30.33 1.61
C GLN A 303 -1.07 -30.89 2.88
N ASN A 304 -2.26 -31.49 2.74
CA ASN A 304 -2.84 -32.28 3.83
C ASN A 304 -1.93 -33.49 4.12
N GLY A 305 -1.77 -33.84 5.40
CA GLY A 305 -0.91 -34.94 5.85
C GLY A 305 0.28 -34.48 6.69
N PRO A 306 1.33 -35.31 6.79
CA PRO A 306 2.47 -35.04 7.68
C PRO A 306 3.42 -34.00 7.08
N LEU A 307 3.62 -32.90 7.80
CA LEU A 307 4.76 -32.02 7.64
C LEU A 307 5.95 -32.60 8.43
N GLN A 308 6.93 -33.13 7.70
CA GLN A 308 8.13 -33.73 8.29
C GLN A 308 8.96 -32.66 9.03
N LEU A 309 9.43 -33.02 10.22
CA LEU A 309 10.34 -32.27 11.10
C LEU A 309 11.66 -33.04 11.35
N ILE A 310 11.86 -34.18 10.69
CA ILE A 310 13.09 -34.98 10.76
C ILE A 310 14.30 -34.10 10.44
N GLY A 311 15.36 -34.24 11.25
CA GLY A 311 16.62 -33.51 11.11
C GLY A 311 16.63 -32.12 11.75
N LEU A 312 15.52 -31.68 12.36
CA LEU A 312 15.48 -30.44 13.14
C LEU A 312 15.79 -30.73 14.60
N ALA A 313 16.59 -29.88 15.23
CA ALA A 313 16.89 -29.97 16.66
C ALA A 313 15.61 -29.72 17.50
N PRO A 314 15.50 -30.34 18.70
CA PRO A 314 14.45 -30.00 19.67
C PRO A 314 14.39 -28.49 19.95
N GLY A 315 13.19 -27.92 19.98
CA GLY A 315 13.02 -26.48 20.16
C GLY A 315 11.70 -25.91 19.64
N VAL A 316 11.61 -24.58 19.65
CA VAL A 316 10.43 -23.84 19.17
C VAL A 316 10.67 -23.35 17.75
N TYR A 317 9.67 -23.55 16.90
CA TYR A 317 9.64 -23.09 15.51
C TYR A 317 8.33 -22.34 15.24
N LEU A 318 8.33 -21.51 14.20
CA LEU A 318 7.16 -20.86 13.66
C LEU A 318 6.85 -21.46 12.29
N LEU A 319 5.72 -22.16 12.16
CA LEU A 319 5.18 -22.57 10.87
C LEU A 319 4.35 -21.45 10.30
N GLN A 320 4.88 -20.76 9.30
CA GLN A 320 4.18 -19.74 8.57
C GLN A 320 3.53 -20.40 7.35
N VAL A 321 2.22 -20.27 7.21
CA VAL A 321 1.45 -20.81 6.07
C VAL A 321 0.93 -19.63 5.26
N GLN A 322 1.22 -19.58 3.97
CA GLN A 322 0.70 -18.59 3.04
C GLN A 322 -0.27 -19.29 2.09
N ALA A 323 -1.56 -19.03 2.24
CA ALA A 323 -2.62 -19.60 1.41
C ALA A 323 -3.36 -18.48 0.68
N ARG A 324 -3.15 -18.42 -0.65
CA ARG A 324 -3.64 -17.31 -1.49
C ARG A 324 -3.14 -15.98 -0.95
N ASP A 325 -4.04 -15.25 -0.33
CA ASP A 325 -3.92 -13.90 0.14
C ASP A 325 -3.82 -13.87 1.69
N LYS A 326 -4.16 -14.96 2.37
CA LYS A 326 -4.01 -15.06 3.83
C LYS A 326 -2.66 -15.66 4.22
N ARG A 327 -2.08 -15.15 5.29
CA ARG A 327 -0.92 -15.75 5.95
C ARG A 327 -1.30 -16.12 7.37
N ALA A 328 -0.86 -17.28 7.83
CA ALA A 328 -1.04 -17.76 9.19
C ALA A 328 0.29 -18.14 9.84
N VAL A 329 0.34 -18.09 11.16
CA VAL A 329 1.52 -18.52 11.92
C VAL A 329 1.10 -19.48 13.03
N LEU A 330 1.76 -20.64 13.10
CA LEU A 330 1.68 -21.59 14.21
C LEU A 330 2.99 -21.54 14.99
N LYS A 331 2.91 -21.49 16.32
CA LYS A 331 4.04 -21.92 17.16
C LYS A 331 4.06 -23.45 17.21
N LEU A 332 5.12 -24.07 16.69
CA LEU A 332 5.38 -25.50 16.80
C LEU A 332 6.47 -25.78 17.84
N VAL A 333 6.28 -26.80 18.67
CA VAL A 333 7.28 -27.27 19.61
C VAL A 333 7.75 -28.66 19.17
N LYS A 334 9.01 -28.78 18.76
CA LYS A 334 9.67 -30.05 18.42
C LYS A 334 10.30 -30.65 19.67
N ARG A 335 9.94 -31.89 20.00
CA ARG A 335 10.56 -32.68 21.06
C ARG A 335 11.88 -33.29 20.62
#